data_AF-A0A085V553-F1
#
_entry.id   AF-A0A085V553-F1
#
_cell.length_a   1.000
_cell.length_b   1.000
_cell.length_c   1.000
_cell.angle_alpha   90.00
_cell.angle_beta   90.00
_cell.angle_gamma   90.00
#
_symmetry.space_group_name_H-M   'P 1'
#
loop_
_entity.id
_entity.type
_entity.pdbx_description
1 polymer ?
#
loop_
_entity_poly.entity_id
_entity_poly.type
_entity_poly.pdbx_seq_one_letter_code
_entity_poly.pdbx_strand_id
1 'polypeptide(L)'
;MLLRLIALASLVLFSIYTGWAMLNAQQSLLAFGLEMISRPDTAQLVIDLYLMGALACIWMAKDNRSRGGAVIDLFPYLILTAVFVSVGPLLYLVVNGFNRERQV
;
A
#
# COMPACT_ATOMS: atom_id res chain seq x y z
N MET A 1 -12.26 0.82 -16.02
CA MET A 1 -13.36 1.01 -15.06
C MET A 1 -13.44 -0.11 -14.01
N LEU A 2 -13.58 -1.38 -14.39
CA LEU A 2 -13.67 -2.51 -13.45
C LEU A 2 -12.49 -2.61 -12.46
N LEU A 3 -11.25 -2.54 -12.94
CA LEU A 3 -10.05 -2.60 -12.09
C LEU A 3 -10.02 -1.50 -11.01
N ARG A 4 -10.52 -0.31 -11.35
CA ARG A 4 -10.62 0.82 -10.41
C ARG A 4 -11.66 0.55 -9.32
N LEU A 5 -12.78 -0.08 -9.68
CA LEU A 5 -13.81 -0.50 -8.72
C LEU A 5 -13.30 -1.60 -7.80
N ILE A 6 -12.55 -2.57 -8.32
CA ILE A 6 -11.92 -3.61 -7.51
C ILE A 6 -10.92 -2.98 -6.54
N ALA A 7 -10.04 -2.09 -7.02
CA ALA A 7 -9.10 -1.37 -6.16
C ALA A 7 -9.81 -0.56 -5.07
N LEU A 8 -10.92 0.11 -5.40
CA LEU A 8 -11.71 0.87 -4.44
C LEU A 8 -12.39 -0.03 -3.41
N ALA A 9 -13.01 -1.12 -3.84
CA ALA A 9 -13.65 -2.08 -2.95
C ALA A 9 -12.62 -2.70 -1.99
N SER A 10 -11.47 -3.13 -2.52
CA SER A 10 -10.36 -3.64 -1.71
C SER A 10 -9.84 -2.60 -0.73
N LEU A 11 -9.66 -1.34 -1.16
CA LEU A 11 -9.21 -0.24 -0.29
C LEU A 11 -10.17 -0.02 0.86
N VAL A 12 -11.48 0.07 0.58
CA VAL A 12 -12.51 0.33 1.60
C VAL A 12 -12.61 -0.83 2.57
N LEU A 13 -12.76 -2.06 2.06
CA LEU A 13 -12.91 -3.25 2.91
C LEU A 13 -11.66 -3.48 3.78
N PHE A 14 -10.47 -3.37 3.19
CA PHE A 14 -9.21 -3.56 3.91
C PHE A 14 -8.97 -2.46 4.95
N SER A 15 -9.29 -1.19 4.63
CA SER A 15 -9.12 -0.08 5.58
C SER A 15 -10.11 -0.18 6.75
N ILE A 16 -11.36 -0.58 6.50
CA ILE A 16 -12.35 -0.83 7.56
C ILE A 16 -11.87 -1.95 8.47
N TYR A 17 -11.44 -3.07 7.89
CA TYR A 17 -10.92 -4.20 8.67
C TYR A 17 -9.67 -3.82 9.47
N THR A 18 -8.74 -3.07 8.87
CA THR A 18 -7.53 -2.58 9.54
C THR A 18 -7.88 -1.65 10.70
N GLY A 19 -8.79 -0.70 10.49
CA GLY A 19 -9.26 0.19 11.55
C GLY A 19 -9.92 -0.58 12.69
N TRP A 20 -10.80 -1.53 12.38
CA TRP A 20 -11.40 -2.42 13.38
C TRP A 20 -10.36 -3.24 14.14
N ALA A 21 -9.38 -3.83 13.44
CA ALA A 21 -8.31 -4.60 14.06
C ALA A 21 -7.45 -3.74 15.00
N MET A 22 -7.11 -2.51 14.59
CA MET A 22 -6.36 -1.57 15.43
C MET A 22 -7.14 -1.12 16.66
N LEU A 23 -8.46 -0.90 16.55
CA LEU A 23 -9.31 -0.55 17.69
C LEU A 23 -9.42 -1.67 18.72
N ASN A 24 -9.32 -2.92 18.28
CA ASN A 24 -9.39 -4.10 19.15
C ASN A 24 -8.00 -4.61 19.58
N ALA A 25 -6.92 -4.02 19.07
CA ALA A 25 -5.57 -4.42 19.39
C ALA A 25 -5.22 -4.06 20.83
N GLN A 26 -4.75 -5.05 21.60
CA GLN A 26 -4.28 -4.86 22.97
C GLN A 26 -2.91 -4.20 23.05
N GLN A 27 -2.16 -4.23 21.94
CA GLN A 27 -0.82 -3.66 21.84
C GLN A 27 -0.71 -2.72 20.66
N SER A 28 0.29 -1.83 20.72
CA SER A 28 0.55 -0.89 19.63
C SER A 28 1.03 -1.63 18.37
N LEU A 29 0.79 -1.01 17.21
CA LEU A 29 1.23 -1.55 15.92
C LEU A 29 2.75 -1.76 15.88
N LEU A 30 3.51 -0.86 16.51
CA LEU A 30 4.97 -0.91 16.57
C LEU A 30 5.45 -2.05 17.47
N ALA A 31 4.80 -2.26 18.63
CA ALA A 31 5.09 -3.39 19.51
C ALA A 31 4.80 -4.73 18.81
N PHE A 32 3.66 -4.82 18.13
CA PHE A 32 3.30 -5.98 17.30
C PHE A 32 4.34 -6.24 16.20
N GLY A 33 4.79 -5.20 15.49
CA GLY A 33 5.82 -5.34 14.46
C GLY A 33 7.16 -5.84 15.00
N LEU A 34 7.59 -5.34 16.16
CA LEU A 34 8.81 -5.82 16.82
C LEU A 34 8.69 -7.27 17.27
N GLU A 35 7.54 -7.66 17.82
CA GLU A 35 7.26 -9.04 18.19
C GLU A 35 7.31 -9.96 16.97
N MET A 36 6.72 -9.54 15.83
CA MET A 36 6.79 -10.31 14.59
C MET A 36 8.21 -10.49 14.06
N ILE A 37 9.08 -9.48 14.17
CA ILE A 37 10.48 -9.61 13.73
C ILE A 37 11.30 -10.46 14.72
N SER A 38 10.90 -10.57 15.98
CA SER A 38 11.63 -11.35 16.99
C SER A 38 11.63 -12.86 16.73
N ARG A 39 10.65 -13.37 15.98
CA ARG A 39 10.55 -14.78 15.62
C ARG A 39 10.85 -14.99 14.15
N PRO A 40 11.74 -15.94 13.78
CA PRO A 40 12.17 -16.12 12.39
C PRO A 40 11.04 -16.39 11.38
N ASP A 41 10.01 -17.14 11.80
CA ASP A 41 8.84 -17.51 11.00
C ASP A 41 8.01 -16.29 10.60
N THR A 42 7.70 -15.42 11.55
CA THR A 42 6.95 -14.18 11.30
C THR A 42 7.81 -13.07 10.71
N ALA A 43 9.11 -13.05 11.03
CA ALA A 43 10.06 -12.08 10.48
C ALA A 43 10.16 -12.20 8.96
N GLN A 44 10.19 -13.44 8.44
CA GLN A 44 10.21 -13.68 7.00
C GLN A 44 9.01 -13.06 6.30
N LEU A 45 7.80 -13.17 6.88
CA LEU A 45 6.59 -12.57 6.32
C LEU A 45 6.65 -11.04 6.32
N VAL A 46 7.14 -10.44 7.41
CA VAL A 46 7.31 -8.97 7.50
C VAL A 46 8.30 -8.48 6.44
N ILE A 47 9.45 -9.16 6.30
CA ILE A 47 10.47 -8.81 5.31
C ILE A 47 9.91 -8.91 3.90
N ASP A 48 9.24 -10.02 3.56
CA ASP A 48 8.64 -10.22 2.25
C ASP A 48 7.58 -9.16 1.93
N LEU A 49 6.71 -8.84 2.89
CA LEU A 49 5.68 -7.82 2.74
C LEU A 49 6.27 -6.43 2.49
N TYR A 50 7.31 -6.04 3.24
CA TYR A 50 7.97 -4.75 3.04
C TYR A 50 8.81 -4.71 1.76
N LEU A 51 9.38 -5.84 1.32
CA LEU A 51 10.02 -5.93 0.02
C LEU A 51 9.00 -5.72 -1.11
N MET A 52 7.83 -6.35 -1.03
CA MET A 52 6.72 -6.13 -1.97
C MET A 52 6.24 -4.66 -1.92
N GLY A 53 6.16 -4.06 -0.74
CA GLY A 53 5.86 -2.64 -0.56
C GLY A 53 6.88 -1.72 -1.26
N ALA A 54 8.18 -2.01 -1.11
CA ALA A 54 9.24 -1.25 -1.77
C ALA A 54 9.16 -1.37 -3.30
N LEU A 55 8.89 -2.57 -3.83
CA LEU A 55 8.67 -2.79 -5.26
C LEU A 55 7.44 -2.01 -5.75
N ALA A 56 6.35 -1.97 -4.98
CA ALA A 56 5.18 -1.18 -5.29
C ALA A 56 5.49 0.33 -5.30
N CYS A 57 6.29 0.83 -4.36
CA CYS A 57 6.77 2.23 -4.36
C CYS A 57 7.57 2.57 -5.62
N ILE A 58 8.52 1.70 -6.02
CA ILE A 58 9.30 1.86 -7.25
C ILE A 58 8.38 1.87 -8.47
N TRP A 59 7.39 0.97 -8.50
CA TRP A 59 6.40 0.92 -9.57
C TRP A 59 5.58 2.22 -9.64
N MET A 60 5.05 2.72 -8.52
CA MET A 60 4.31 4.00 -8.48
C MET A 60 5.18 5.17 -8.96
N ALA A 61 6.45 5.19 -8.56
CA ALA A 61 7.41 6.21 -9.01
C ALA A 61 7.62 6.18 -10.52
N LYS A 62 7.74 4.99 -11.10
CA LYS A 62 7.89 4.82 -12.54
C LYS A 62 6.60 5.17 -13.30
N ASP A 63 5.45 4.74 -12.81
CA ASP A 63 4.14 5.03 -13.41
C ASP A 63 3.86 6.53 -13.40
N ASN A 64 4.04 7.20 -12.26
CA ASN A 64 3.82 8.63 -12.12
C ASN A 64 4.74 9.47 -13.03
N ARG A 65 6.03 9.11 -13.08
CA ARG A 65 6.99 9.76 -13.99
C ARG A 65 6.61 9.56 -15.45
N SER A 66 6.11 8.38 -15.84
CA SER A 66 5.67 8.12 -17.21
C SER A 66 4.47 8.97 -17.63
N ARG A 67 3.70 9.48 -16.67
CA ARG A 67 2.56 10.40 -16.86
C ARG A 67 2.96 11.89 -16.76
N GLY A 68 4.25 12.19 -16.60
CA GLY A 68 4.75 13.55 -16.42
C GLY A 68 4.57 14.13 -15.01
N GLY A 69 4.16 13.31 -14.03
CA GLY A 69 3.95 13.73 -12.64
C GLY A 69 5.25 13.88 -11.85
N ALA A 70 5.24 14.76 -10.84
CA ALA A 70 6.39 14.98 -9.96
C ALA A 70 6.45 13.92 -8.86
N VAL A 71 7.65 13.58 -8.38
CA VAL A 71 7.80 12.59 -7.30
C VAL A 71 7.16 13.07 -5.99
N ILE A 72 7.03 14.38 -5.80
CA ILE A 72 6.37 14.94 -4.61
C ILE A 72 4.88 14.57 -4.53
N ASP A 73 4.23 14.33 -5.68
CA ASP A 73 2.84 13.88 -5.74
C ASP A 73 2.67 12.48 -5.13
N LEU A 74 3.77 11.73 -4.98
CA LEU A 74 3.76 10.38 -4.43
C LEU A 74 3.85 10.32 -2.91
N PHE A 75 4.28 11.39 -2.26
CA PHE A 75 4.50 11.43 -0.81
C PHE A 75 3.35 10.85 0.03
N PRO A 76 2.07 11.22 -0.19
CA PRO A 76 0.98 10.65 0.60
C PRO A 76 0.88 9.13 0.46
N TYR A 77 1.04 8.58 -0.75
CA TYR A 77 0.99 7.14 -0.97
C TYR A 77 2.20 6.43 -0.36
N LEU A 78 3.39 7.03 -0.41
CA LEU A 78 4.61 6.46 0.19
C LEU A 78 4.49 6.38 1.73
N ILE A 79 3.98 7.44 2.38
CA ILE A 79 3.75 7.44 3.82
C ILE A 79 2.74 6.36 4.22
N LEU A 80 1.62 6.27 3.50
CA LEU A 80 0.62 5.22 3.71
C LEU A 80 1.21 3.81 3.50
N THR A 81 2.09 3.64 2.52
CA THR A 81 2.79 2.37 2.25
C THR A 81 3.77 2.02 3.38
N ALA A 82 4.46 3.00 3.96
CA ALA A 82 5.41 2.72 5.05
C ALA A 82 4.70 2.15 6.29
N VAL A 83 3.47 2.60 6.56
CA VAL A 83 2.70 2.19 7.75
C VAL A 83 1.81 0.99 7.48
N PHE A 84 1.10 0.97 6.36
CA PHE A 84 0.06 -0.02 6.06
C PHE A 84 0.33 -0.86 4.81
N VAL A 85 1.50 -0.67 4.18
CA VAL A 85 1.98 -1.37 2.98
C VAL A 85 1.00 -1.33 1.82
N SER A 86 -0.02 -2.18 1.83
CA SER A 86 -1.01 -2.30 0.76
C SER A 86 -1.93 -1.08 0.56
N VAL A 87 -2.18 -0.26 1.59
CA VAL A 87 -3.12 0.88 1.48
C VAL A 87 -2.62 1.96 0.51
N GLY A 88 -1.32 2.26 0.52
CA GLY A 88 -0.74 3.28 -0.35
C GLY A 88 -0.91 2.96 -1.86
N PRO A 89 -0.47 1.77 -2.33
CA PRO A 89 -0.66 1.34 -3.71
C PRO A 89 -2.13 1.19 -4.10
N LEU A 90 -3.00 0.71 -3.19
CA LEU A 90 -4.44 0.64 -3.46
C LEU A 90 -5.05 2.03 -3.68
N LEU A 91 -4.71 3.00 -2.82
CA LEU A 91 -5.15 4.38 -2.98
C LEU A 91 -4.61 4.99 -4.27
N TYR A 92 -3.33 4.74 -4.59
CA TYR A 92 -2.74 5.19 -5.85
C TYR A 92 -3.51 4.66 -7.07
N LEU A 93 -3.88 3.38 -7.06
CA LEU A 93 -4.68 2.76 -8.12
C LEU A 93 -6.09 3.34 -8.23
N VAL A 94 -6.72 3.69 -7.11
CA VAL A 94 -8.06 4.32 -7.08
C VAL A 94 -8.02 5.73 -7.66
N VAL A 95 -7.02 6.52 -7.30
CA VAL A 95 -6.89 7.93 -7.70
C VAL A 95 -6.39 8.04 -9.13
N ASN A 96 -5.26 7.42 -9.44
CA ASN A 96 -4.59 7.58 -10.73
C ASN A 96 -5.14 6.65 -11.81
N GLY A 97 -5.80 5.56 -11.42
CA GLY A 97 -6.45 4.62 -12.33
C GLY A 97 -5.49 3.97 -13.32
N PHE A 98 -5.93 2.87 -13.92
CA PHE A 98 -5.29 2.37 -15.13
C PHE A 98 -5.72 3.21 -16.34
N ASN A 99 -5.44 4.52 -16.34
CA ASN A 99 -5.57 5.33 -17.55
C ASN A 99 -4.39 5.01 -18.47
N ARG A 100 -4.51 3.87 -19.11
CA ARG A 100 -3.80 3.50 -20.33
C ARG A 100 -4.89 3.22 -21.35
N GLU A 101 -5.70 4.25 -21.63
CA GLU A 101 -6.40 4.27 -22.91
C GLU A 101 -5.31 4.31 -23.97
N ARG A 102 -5.36 3.29 -24.83
CA ARG A 102 -4.57 3.15 -26.05
C ARG A 102 -4.60 4.47 -26.81
N GLN A 103 -3.51 5.22 -26.78
CA GLN A 103 -3.17 6.08 -27.91
C GLN A 103 -2.35 5.21 -28.86
N VAL A 104 -3.06 4.56 -29.77
CA VAL A 104 -2.51 4.07 -31.04
C VAL A 104 -3.01 5.04 -32.10
#